data_AF-A0A7X6WK83-F1
#
_entry.id   AF-A0A7X6WK83-F1
#
_cell.length_a   1.000
_cell.length_b   1.000
_cell.length_c   1.000
_cell.angle_alpha   90.00
_cell.angle_beta   90.00
_cell.angle_gamma   90.00
#
_symmetry.space_group_name_H-M   'P 1'
#
loop_
_entity.id
_entity.type
_entity.pdbx_description
1 polymer ?
#
loop_
_entity_poly.entity_id
_entity_poly.type
_entity_poly.pdbx_seq_one_letter_code
_entity_poly.pdbx_strand_id
1 'polypeptide(L)' 'MGDSFSVVDEQSSNGTWINRQRLEYNQEYVLKVGDSLVMADLEFVVVMD' A
#
# COMPACT_ATOMS: atom_id res chain seq x y z
N MET A 1 -1.38 -22.21 -2.18
CA MET A 1 -1.53 -20.79 -2.56
C MET A 1 -1.86 -20.08 -1.27
N GLY A 2 -0.97 -19.19 -0.79
CA GLY A 2 -1.22 -18.44 0.44
C GLY A 2 -2.14 -17.25 0.16
N ASP A 3 -2.76 -16.72 1.21
CA ASP A 3 -3.53 -15.49 1.13
C ASP A 3 -2.60 -14.32 0.76
N SER A 4 -3.09 -13.41 -0.07
CA SER A 4 -2.39 -12.19 -0.45
C SER A 4 -3.32 -11.00 -0.30
N PHE A 5 -2.80 -9.91 0.23
CA PHE A 5 -3.50 -8.63 0.28
C PHE A 5 -2.95 -7.71 -0.82
N SER A 6 -3.82 -6.95 -1.47
CA SER A 6 -3.43 -5.90 -2.40
C SER A 6 -4.01 -4.55 -1.98
N VAL A 7 -3.39 -3.49 -2.48
CA VAL A 7 -3.81 -2.10 -2.29
C VAL A 7 -3.93 -1.43 -3.65
N VAL A 8 -4.92 -0.56 -3.79
CA VAL A 8 -5.14 0.30 -4.96
C VAL A 8 -5.45 1.70 -4.46
N ASP A 9 -4.87 2.72 -5.08
CA ASP A 9 -5.28 4.10 -4.83
C ASP A 9 -6.49 4.45 -5.69
N GLU A 10 -7.63 4.70 -5.04
CA GLU A 10 -8.91 5.06 -5.68
C GLU A 10 -9.04 6.58 -5.89
N GLN A 11 -7.98 7.22 -6.38
CA GLN A 11 -7.92 8.67 -6.61
C GLN A 11 -8.05 9.46 -5.29
N SER A 12 -7.30 9.04 -4.28
CA SER A 12 -7.34 9.67 -2.97
C SER A 12 -6.79 11.11 -3.03
N SER A 13 -7.35 12.02 -2.22
CA SER A 13 -6.94 13.44 -2.23
C SER A 13 -5.50 13.65 -1.78
N ASN A 14 -5.03 12.83 -0.84
CA ASN A 14 -3.67 12.92 -0.32
C ASN A 14 -2.71 11.95 -1.02
N GLY A 15 -3.19 10.82 -1.56
CA GLY A 15 -2.36 9.79 -2.18
C GLY A 15 -2.10 8.60 -1.24
N THR A 16 -1.58 7.54 -1.86
CA THR A 16 -1.09 6.33 -1.21
C THR A 16 0.36 6.09 -1.63
N TRP A 17 1.22 5.67 -0.71
CA TRP A 17 2.63 5.37 -1.00
C TRP A 17 3.04 4.01 -0.44
N ILE A 18 3.84 3.29 -1.22
CA ILE A 18 4.49 2.04 -0.82
C ILE A 18 5.99 2.26 -0.86
N ASN A 19 6.69 2.01 0.25
CA ASN A 19 8.15 2.14 0.34
C ASN A 19 8.66 3.50 -0.16
N ARG A 20 7.95 4.58 0.18
CA ARG A 20 8.19 5.98 -0.25
C ARG A 20 7.96 6.26 -1.74
N GLN A 21 7.46 5.29 -2.50
CA GLN A 21 7.04 5.47 -3.88
C GLN A 21 5.53 5.69 -3.93
N ARG A 22 5.08 6.73 -4.62
CA ARG A 22 3.65 7.00 -4.78
C ARG A 22 3.04 5.93 -5.66
N LEU A 23 1.91 5.37 -5.23
CA LEU A 23 1.13 4.47 -6.05
C LEU A 23 0.34 5.29 -7.07
N GLU A 24 0.39 4.90 -8.34
CA GLU A 24 -0.41 5.57 -9.38
C GLU A 24 -1.89 5.22 -9.24
N TYR A 25 -2.75 6.10 -9.75
CA TYR A 25 -4.19 5.88 -9.72
C TYR A 25 -4.56 4.55 -10.40
N ASN A 26 -5.39 3.75 -9.73
CA ASN A 26 -5.89 2.46 -10.23
C ASN A 26 -4.78 1.44 -10.52
N GLN A 27 -3.55 1.67 -10.03
CA GLN A 27 -2.49 0.67 -10.05
C GLN A 27 -2.66 -0.25 -8.84
N GLU A 28 -2.91 -1.54 -9.09
CA GLU A 28 -2.90 -2.54 -8.03
C GLU A 28 -1.45 -2.87 -7.61
N TYR A 29 -1.22 -2.93 -6.30
CA TYR A 29 0.02 -3.39 -5.71
C TYR A 29 -0.24 -4.53 -4.72
N VAL A 30 0.40 -5.67 -4.91
CA VAL A 30 0.33 -6.80 -3.96
C VAL A 30 1.30 -6.54 -2.81
N LEU A 31 0.75 -6.40 -1.60
CA LEU A 31 1.51 -6.11 -0.39
C LEU A 31 2.44 -7.27 -0.03
N LYS A 32 3.65 -6.92 0.41
CA LYS A 32 4.67 -7.85 0.89
C LYS A 32 4.99 -7.55 2.34
N VAL A 33 5.36 -8.59 3.09
CA VAL A 33 5.86 -8.43 4.46
C VAL A 33 7.03 -7.45 4.47
N GLY A 34 6.97 -6.48 5.38
CA GLY A 34 7.95 -5.42 5.54
C GLY A 34 7.73 -4.16 4.70
N ASP A 35 6.74 -4.14 3.80
CA ASP A 35 6.38 -2.91 3.09
C ASP A 35 5.91 -1.83 4.09
N SER A 36 6.40 -0.60 3.90
CA SER A 36 5.84 0.60 4.52
C SER A 36 4.73 1.14 3.61
N LEU A 37 3.50 1.21 4.14
CA LEU A 37 2.33 1.77 3.50
C LEU A 37 1.99 3.10 4.18
N VAL A 38 1.95 4.18 3.41
CA VAL A 38 1.51 5.49 3.88
C VAL A 38 0.21 5.86 3.20
N MET A 39 -0.79 6.24 3.99
CA MET A 39 -2.06 6.81 3.52
C MET A 39 -2.29 8.11 4.26
N ALA A 40 -2.28 9.23 3.54
CA ALA A 40 -2.29 10.57 4.14
C ALA A 40 -1.20 10.73 5.23
N ASP A 41 -1.59 10.94 6.47
CA ASP A 41 -0.75 11.15 7.66
C ASP A 41 -0.51 9.87 8.49
N LEU A 42 -0.98 8.72 8.00
CA LEU A 42 -0.82 7.42 8.67
C LEU A 42 0.26 6.58 7.98
N GLU A 43 1.17 6.01 8.78
CA GLU A 43 2.17 5.04 8.33
C GLU A 43 1.91 3.67 8.98
N PHE A 44 1.85 2.63 8.14
CA PHE A 44 1.65 1.23 8.50
C PHE A 44 2.84 0.40 8.02
N VAL A 45 3.12 -0.70 8.72
CA VAL A 45 4.08 -1.72 8.26
C VAL A 45 3.35 -3.04 8.09
N VAL A 46 3.53 -3.68 6.94
CA VAL A 46 2.92 -4.97 6.65
C VAL A 46 3.64 -6.07 7.45
N VAL A 47 2.89 -6.75 8.29
CA VAL A 47 3.33 -7.93 9.06
C VAL A 47 2.39 -9.10 8.78
N MET A 48 2.90 -10.33 8.80
CA MET A 48 2.11 -11.56 8.67
C MET A 48 2.61 -12.55 9.73
N ASP A 49 1.66 -13.19 10.42
CA ASP A 49 1.91 -14.23 11.42
C ASP A 49 2.07 -15.63 10.79
#